data_AF-A0A929F1Q0-F1
#
_entry.id   AF-A0A929F1Q0-F1
#
_cell.length_a   1.000
_cell.length_b   1.000
_cell.length_c   1.000
_cell.angle_alpha   90.00
_cell.angle_beta   90.00
_cell.angle_gamma   90.00
#
_symmetry.space_group_name_H-M   'P 1'
#
loop_
_entity.id
_entity.type
_entity.pdbx_description
1 polymer ?
#
loop_
_entity_poly.entity_id
_entity_poly.type
_entity_poly.pdbx_seq_one_letter_code
_entity_poly.pdbx_strand_id
1 'polypeptide(L)'
;MAAVAMDSLEYAHQLEVAGMPREQAEVVARGFTSMFIHNFDSLVTRDYLDTRFTEFETRIDANIDKRFTEVDRRFVEMEVNMDRRFADFRLEVYGEIGNVRTDLAGFHSTQKLHSWMFALLIAGIFTPILQNLFS
;
A
#
# COMPACT_ATOMS: atom_id res chain seq x y z
N MET A 1 22.46 22.09 31.10
CA MET A 1 23.71 21.34 30.83
C MET A 1 24.85 22.07 31.52
N ALA A 2 25.63 21.40 32.36
CA ALA A 2 26.89 21.96 32.81
C ALA A 2 27.84 21.93 31.62
N ALA A 3 27.99 23.05 30.92
CA ALA A 3 29.21 23.29 30.19
C ALA A 3 30.32 23.07 31.21
N VAL A 4 31.15 22.04 31.01
CA VAL A 4 32.42 21.97 31.72
C VAL A 4 33.18 23.17 31.18
N ALA A 5 32.97 24.32 31.82
CA ALA A 5 33.68 25.54 31.51
C ALA A 5 35.14 25.20 31.72
N MET A 6 35.91 25.23 30.64
CA MET A 6 37.31 24.94 30.71
C MET A 6 37.94 25.87 31.74
N ASP A 7 38.53 25.29 32.78
CA ASP A 7 39.09 26.06 33.88
C ASP A 7 40.37 26.74 33.41
N SER A 8 40.24 28.00 33.01
CA SER A 8 41.34 28.82 32.52
C SER A 8 42.46 29.01 33.56
N LEU A 9 42.14 28.91 34.86
CA LEU A 9 43.12 29.06 35.95
C LEU A 9 43.95 27.78 36.07
N GLU A 10 43.30 26.63 36.09
CA GLU A 10 43.95 25.33 36.11
C GLU A 10 44.83 25.13 34.85
N TYR A 11 44.33 25.56 33.69
CA TYR A 11 45.10 25.50 32.43
C TYR A 11 46.32 26.44 32.44
N ALA A 12 46.20 27.65 33.00
CA ALA A 12 47.34 28.53 33.19
C ALA A 12 48.40 27.93 34.13
N HIS A 13 47.95 27.30 35.23
CA HIS A 13 48.85 26.63 36.17
C HIS A 13 49.59 25.45 35.51
N GLN A 14 48.92 24.66 34.67
CA GLN A 14 49.57 23.58 33.92
C GLN A 14 50.63 24.10 32.94
N LEU A 15 50.40 25.24 32.31
CA LEU A 15 51.39 25.90 31.45
C LEU A 15 52.59 26.43 32.26
N GLU A 16 52.35 26.95 33.46
CA GLU A 16 53.40 27.39 34.39
C GLU A 16 54.28 26.22 34.83
N VAL A 17 53.67 25.08 35.19
CA VAL A 17 54.39 23.84 35.52
C VAL A 17 55.22 23.31 34.33
N ALA A 18 54.75 23.54 33.10
CA ALA A 18 55.48 23.21 31.88
C ALA A 18 56.65 24.18 31.57
N GLY A 19 56.88 25.19 32.41
CA GLY A 19 57.97 26.15 32.30
C GLY A 19 57.62 27.45 31.57
N MET A 20 56.34 27.70 31.26
CA MET A 20 55.91 28.98 30.69
C MET A 20 55.85 30.05 31.80
N PRO A 21 56.36 31.27 31.57
CA PRO A 21 56.20 32.37 32.53
C PRO A 21 54.71 32.65 32.79
N ARG A 22 54.35 32.86 34.06
CA ARG A 22 52.96 33.02 34.50
C ARG A 22 52.15 34.03 33.69
N GLU A 23 52.72 35.19 33.36
CA GLU A 23 52.02 36.19 32.53
C GLU A 23 51.66 35.66 31.13
N GLN A 24 52.54 34.87 30.52
CA GLN A 24 52.28 34.27 29.21
C GLN A 24 51.27 33.13 29.33
N ALA A 25 51.38 32.31 30.37
CA ALA A 25 50.44 31.23 30.65
C ALA A 25 49.00 31.73 30.81
N GLU A 26 48.81 32.82 31.54
CA GLU A 26 47.49 33.44 31.69
C GLU A 26 46.95 34.03 30.38
N VAL A 27 47.80 34.66 29.56
CA VAL A 27 47.39 35.20 28.25
C VAL A 27 46.97 34.08 27.30
N VAL A 28 47.74 32.98 27.27
CA VAL A 28 47.42 31.80 26.46
C VAL A 28 46.12 31.14 26.94
N ALA A 29 45.94 30.99 28.25
CA ALA A 29 44.72 30.41 28.81
C ALA A 29 43.47 31.26 28.54
N ARG A 30 43.59 32.58 28.68
CA ARG A 30 42.51 33.53 28.35
C ARG A 30 42.21 33.53 26.85
N GLY A 31 43.23 33.48 25.99
CA GLY A 31 43.08 33.40 24.54
C GLY A 31 42.35 32.12 24.10
N PHE A 32 42.76 30.97 24.65
CA PHE A 32 42.12 29.68 24.38
C PHE A 32 40.66 29.65 24.85
N THR A 33 40.40 30.14 26.07
CA THR A 33 39.04 30.21 26.63
C THR A 33 38.14 31.12 25.80
N SER A 34 38.66 32.28 25.38
CA SER A 34 37.94 33.20 24.48
C SER A 34 37.60 32.55 23.14
N MET A 35 38.56 31.86 22.51
CA MET A 35 38.30 31.14 21.27
C MET A 35 37.29 30.00 21.44
N PHE A 36 37.34 29.27 22.56
CA PHE A 36 36.40 28.18 22.84
C PHE A 36 34.97 28.69 23.06
N ILE A 37 34.79 29.76 23.83
CA ILE A 37 33.49 30.41 24.04
C ILE A 37 32.95 30.95 22.72
N HIS A 38 33.79 31.62 21.92
CA HIS A 38 33.37 32.23 20.66
C HIS A 38 32.98 31.18 19.58
N ASN A 39 33.47 29.94 19.70
CA ASN A 39 33.10 28.83 18.82
C ASN A 39 32.02 27.92 19.42
N PHE A 40 31.62 28.11 20.68
CA PHE A 40 30.72 27.22 21.41
C PHE A 40 29.33 27.12 20.75
N ASP A 41 28.82 28.23 20.22
CA ASP A 41 27.56 28.27 19.48
C ASP A 41 27.60 27.50 18.15
N SER A 42 28.79 27.22 17.62
CA SER A 42 28.97 26.41 16.40
C SER A 42 29.19 24.92 16.71
N LEU A 43 29.41 24.56 17.96
CA LEU A 43 29.60 23.18 18.37
C LEU A 43 28.26 22.44 18.40
N VAL A 44 28.20 21.34 17.67
CA VAL A 44 27.09 20.39 17.73
C VAL A 44 27.17 19.65 19.07
N THR A 45 26.25 19.95 20.00
CA THR A 45 26.19 19.30 21.31
C THR A 45 25.47 17.96 21.24
N ARG A 46 25.71 17.11 22.25
CA ARG A 46 25.02 15.83 22.37
C ARG A 46 23.50 16.01 22.47
N ASP A 47 23.03 16.93 23.30
CA ASP A 47 21.59 17.19 23.48
C ASP A 47 20.96 17.76 22.20
N TYR A 48 21.69 18.59 21.44
CA TYR A 48 21.23 19.05 20.14
C TYR A 48 21.02 17.87 19.19
N LEU A 49 21.99 16.97 19.07
CA LEU A 49 21.85 15.77 18.23
C LEU A 49 20.71 14.88 18.72
N ASP A 50 20.60 14.64 20.02
CA ASP A 50 19.57 13.79 20.63
C ASP A 50 18.16 14.32 20.32
N THR A 51 17.99 15.64 20.44
CA THR A 51 16.74 16.32 20.06
C THR A 51 16.44 16.15 18.58
N ARG A 52 17.44 16.37 17.70
CA ARG A 52 17.28 16.27 16.25
C ARG A 52 17.01 14.84 15.79
N PHE A 53 17.62 13.84 16.44
CA PHE A 53 17.36 12.44 16.17
C PHE A 53 15.94 12.06 16.60
N THR A 54 15.50 12.49 17.78
CA THR A 54 14.12 12.24 18.25
C THR A 54 13.08 12.88 17.31
N GLU A 55 13.30 14.13 16.88
CA GLU A 55 12.45 14.79 15.88
C GLU A 55 12.44 14.05 14.53
N PHE A 56 13.58 13.50 14.14
CA PHE A 56 13.71 12.76 12.90
C PHE A 56 12.99 11.41 12.97
N GLU A 57 13.17 10.64 14.03
CA GLU A 57 12.48 9.37 14.30
C GLU A 57 10.97 9.56 14.30
N THR A 58 10.47 10.50 15.11
CA THR A 58 9.04 10.80 15.19
C THR A 58 8.45 11.20 13.84
N ARG A 59 9.19 11.97 13.02
CA ARG A 59 8.74 12.35 11.69
C ARG A 59 8.74 11.18 10.71
N ILE A 60 9.73 10.28 10.81
CA ILE A 60 9.79 9.07 9.98
C ILE A 60 8.62 8.15 10.33
N ASP A 61 8.43 7.83 11.61
CA ASP A 61 7.36 6.95 12.06
C ASP A 61 6.00 7.48 11.61
N ALA A 62 5.74 8.77 11.83
CA ALA A 62 4.48 9.39 11.40
C ALA A 62 4.29 9.37 9.88
N ASN A 63 5.35 9.43 9.08
CA ASN A 63 5.25 9.35 7.61
C ASN A 63 5.01 7.91 7.16
N ILE A 64 5.76 6.97 7.73
CA ILE A 64 5.63 5.54 7.46
C ILE A 64 4.21 5.06 7.80
N ASP A 65 3.70 5.37 9.00
CA ASP A 65 2.35 4.99 9.42
C ASP A 65 1.28 5.55 8.48
N LYS A 66 1.40 6.81 8.07
CA LYS A 66 0.48 7.42 7.10
C LYS A 66 0.50 6.68 5.76
N ARG A 67 1.69 6.33 5.26
CA ARG A 67 1.83 5.59 4.00
C ARG A 67 1.27 4.18 4.10
N PHE A 68 1.51 3.47 5.21
CA PHE A 68 0.93 2.14 5.42
C PHE A 68 -0.59 2.21 5.51
N THR A 69 -1.14 3.16 6.25
CA THR A 69 -2.60 3.37 6.35
C THR A 69 -3.22 3.63 4.96
N GLU A 70 -2.57 4.43 4.11
CA GLU A 70 -3.05 4.69 2.75
C GLU A 70 -2.95 3.44 1.86
N VAL A 71 -1.88 2.65 2.01
CA VAL A 71 -1.74 1.37 1.30
C VAL A 71 -2.84 0.39 1.72
N ASP A 72 -3.11 0.24 3.01
CA ASP A 72 -4.16 -0.62 3.54
C ASP A 72 -5.54 -0.20 3.00
N ARG A 73 -5.82 1.11 3.00
CA ARG A 73 -7.05 1.67 2.43
C ARG A 73 -7.22 1.27 0.95
N ARG A 74 -6.15 1.37 0.17
CA ARG A 74 -6.16 1.00 -1.25
C ARG A 74 -6.35 -0.51 -1.46
N PHE A 75 -5.79 -1.34 -0.59
CA PHE A 75 -6.00 -2.78 -0.64
C PHE A 75 -7.45 -3.15 -0.35
N VAL A 76 -8.07 -2.56 0.68
CA VAL A 76 -9.49 -2.78 0.99
C VAL A 76 -10.38 -2.31 -0.17
N GLU A 77 -10.08 -1.15 -0.76
CA GLU A 77 -10.82 -0.64 -1.92
C GLU A 77 -10.70 -1.58 -3.13
N MET A 78 -9.52 -2.13 -3.37
CA MET A 78 -9.28 -3.10 -4.43
C MET A 78 -10.03 -4.41 -4.20
N GLU A 79 -10.06 -4.92 -2.96
CA GLU A 79 -10.80 -6.13 -2.59
C GLU A 79 -12.30 -5.96 -2.85
N VAL A 80 -12.89 -4.85 -2.37
CA VAL A 80 -14.31 -4.53 -2.60
C VAL A 80 -14.63 -4.39 -4.10
N ASN A 81 -13.73 -3.76 -4.86
CA ASN A 81 -13.91 -3.63 -6.31
C ASN A 81 -13.87 -5.00 -7.01
N MET A 82 -12.92 -5.85 -6.66
CA MET A 82 -12.81 -7.19 -7.21
C MET A 82 -14.06 -8.01 -6.89
N ASP A 83 -14.51 -8.01 -5.63
CA ASP A 83 -15.71 -8.73 -5.20
C ASP A 83 -16.95 -8.29 -5.99
N ARG A 84 -17.10 -6.98 -6.19
CA ARG A 84 -18.18 -6.43 -7.01
C ARG A 84 -18.10 -6.92 -8.45
N ARG A 85 -16.93 -6.81 -9.08
CA ARG A 85 -16.73 -7.26 -10.48
C ARG A 85 -16.96 -8.76 -10.63
N PHE A 86 -16.55 -9.57 -9.65
CA PHE A 86 -16.84 -11.00 -9.65
C PHE A 86 -18.32 -11.30 -9.44
N ALA A 87 -19.03 -10.54 -8.60
CA ALA A 87 -20.48 -10.67 -8.44
C ALA A 87 -21.22 -10.33 -9.74
N ASP A 88 -20.87 -9.22 -10.37
CA ASP A 88 -21.45 -8.77 -11.64
C ASP A 88 -21.19 -9.81 -12.74
N PHE A 89 -19.95 -10.30 -12.86
CA PHE A 89 -19.60 -11.35 -13.81
C PHE A 89 -20.38 -12.64 -13.59
N ARG A 90 -20.57 -13.06 -12.32
CA ARG A 90 -21.41 -14.24 -12.02
C ARG A 90 -22.85 -14.04 -12.49
N LEU A 91 -23.44 -12.88 -12.23
CA LEU A 91 -24.81 -12.58 -12.66
C LEU A 91 -24.94 -12.60 -14.18
N GLU A 92 -23.98 -12.02 -14.90
CA GLU A 92 -23.92 -12.05 -16.36
C GLU A 92 -23.86 -13.48 -16.89
N VAL A 93 -22.93 -14.30 -16.38
CA VAL A 93 -22.78 -15.70 -16.80
C VAL A 93 -24.04 -16.51 -16.49
N TYR A 94 -24.64 -16.35 -15.31
CA TYR A 94 -25.88 -17.06 -14.98
C TYR A 94 -27.05 -16.61 -15.86
N GLY A 95 -27.13 -15.32 -16.19
CA GLY A 95 -28.11 -14.79 -17.13
C GLY A 95 -27.96 -15.41 -18.51
N GLU A 96 -26.74 -15.44 -19.04
CA GLU A 96 -26.46 -16.00 -20.37
C GLU A 96 -26.76 -17.50 -20.44
N ILE A 97 -26.37 -18.26 -19.42
CA ILE A 97 -26.74 -19.68 -19.31
C ILE A 97 -28.26 -19.86 -19.26
N GLY A 98 -28.97 -18.98 -18.55
CA GLY A 98 -30.43 -18.97 -18.48
C GLY A 98 -31.08 -18.72 -19.84
N ASN A 99 -30.55 -17.75 -20.60
CA ASN A 99 -31.00 -17.45 -21.96
C ASN A 99 -30.78 -18.67 -22.88
N VAL A 100 -29.56 -19.22 -22.90
CA VAL A 100 -29.23 -20.41 -23.69
C VAL A 100 -30.14 -21.59 -23.36
N ARG A 101 -30.44 -21.81 -22.07
CA ARG A 101 -31.37 -22.87 -21.64
C ARG A 101 -32.79 -22.63 -22.15
N THR A 102 -33.25 -21.39 -22.15
CA THR A 102 -34.58 -21.00 -22.64
C THR A 102 -34.67 -21.19 -24.15
N ASP A 103 -33.66 -20.75 -24.88
CA ASP A 103 -33.56 -20.92 -26.34
C ASP A 103 -33.56 -22.39 -26.73
N LEU A 104 -32.79 -23.22 -26.01
CA LEU A 104 -32.76 -24.66 -26.24
C LEU A 104 -34.12 -25.32 -25.96
N ALA A 105 -34.81 -24.92 -24.88
CA ALA A 105 -36.16 -25.40 -24.60
C ALA A 105 -37.16 -24.99 -25.70
N GLY A 106 -37.02 -23.78 -26.24
CA GLY A 106 -37.77 -23.29 -27.40
C GLY A 106 -37.52 -24.17 -28.64
N PHE A 107 -36.25 -24.47 -28.95
CA PHE A 107 -35.88 -25.34 -30.05
C PHE A 107 -36.45 -26.76 -29.90
N HIS A 108 -36.37 -27.35 -28.71
CA HIS A 108 -36.96 -28.67 -28.45
C HIS A 108 -38.48 -28.67 -28.68
N SER A 109 -39.16 -27.58 -28.31
CA SER A 109 -40.61 -27.45 -28.48
C SER A 109 -40.99 -27.32 -29.96
N THR A 110 -40.27 -26.49 -30.73
CA THR A 110 -40.49 -26.37 -32.17
C THR A 110 -40.15 -27.66 -32.91
N GLN A 111 -39.09 -28.39 -32.53
CA GLN A 111 -38.75 -29.70 -33.09
C GLN A 111 -39.86 -30.73 -32.86
N LYS A 112 -40.41 -30.81 -31.64
CA LYS A 112 -41.56 -31.69 -31.35
C LYS A 112 -42.76 -31.35 -32.23
N LEU A 113 -43.09 -30.06 -32.37
CA LEU A 113 -44.19 -29.62 -33.23
C LEU A 113 -44.01 -30.07 -34.68
N HIS A 114 -42.82 -29.83 -35.27
CA HIS A 114 -42.52 -30.28 -36.62
C HIS A 114 -42.59 -31.81 -36.74
N SER A 115 -42.07 -32.56 -35.77
CA SER A 115 -42.15 -34.01 -35.74
C SER A 115 -43.60 -34.51 -35.75
N TRP A 116 -44.50 -33.86 -35.00
CA TRP A 116 -45.93 -34.18 -34.99
C TRP A 116 -46.61 -33.85 -36.32
N MET A 117 -46.29 -32.71 -36.93
CA MET A 117 -46.81 -32.34 -38.25
C MET A 117 -46.41 -33.36 -39.33
N PHE A 118 -45.14 -33.78 -39.35
CA PHE A 118 -44.69 -34.81 -40.29
C PHE A 118 -45.37 -36.16 -40.06
N ALA A 119 -45.55 -36.57 -38.81
CA ALA A 119 -46.28 -37.81 -38.49
C ALA A 119 -47.74 -37.76 -39.01
N LEU A 120 -48.43 -36.63 -38.84
CA LEU A 120 -49.79 -36.44 -39.36
C LEU A 120 -49.83 -36.44 -40.90
N LEU A 121 -48.87 -35.79 -41.57
CA LEU A 121 -48.78 -35.81 -43.03
C LEU A 121 -48.55 -37.23 -43.57
N ILE A 122 -47.62 -37.99 -42.97
CA ILE A 122 -47.35 -39.38 -43.36
C ILE A 122 -48.61 -40.24 -43.16
N ALA A 123 -49.28 -40.12 -42.01
CA ALA A 123 -50.52 -40.86 -41.74
C ALA A 123 -51.62 -40.55 -42.75
N GLY A 124 -51.80 -39.26 -43.11
CA GLY A 124 -52.79 -38.84 -44.10
C GLY A 124 -52.52 -39.42 -45.50
N ILE A 125 -51.26 -39.54 -45.90
CA ILE A 125 -50.87 -40.13 -47.19
C ILE A 125 -51.01 -41.66 -47.17
N PHE A 126 -50.63 -42.33 -46.08
CA PHE A 126 -50.64 -43.79 -46.00
C PHE A 126 -52.03 -44.41 -45.83
N THR A 127 -52.95 -43.70 -45.18
CA THR A 127 -54.33 -44.20 -44.92
C THR A 127 -55.08 -44.64 -46.19
N PRO A 128 -55.19 -43.83 -47.27
CA PRO A 128 -55.90 -44.24 -48.48
C PRO A 128 -55.18 -45.37 -49.24
N ILE A 129 -53.84 -45.43 -49.17
CA ILE A 129 -53.04 -46.50 -49.81
C ILE A 129 -53.34 -47.86 -49.17
N LEU A 130 -53.45 -47.90 -47.84
CA LEU A 130 -53.81 -49.12 -47.11
C LEU A 130 -55.27 -49.53 -47.39
N GLN A 131 -56.20 -48.57 -47.41
CA GLN A 131 -57.60 -48.86 -47.75
C GLN A 131 -57.75 -49.47 -49.15
N ASN A 132 -57.00 -48.97 -50.14
CA ASN A 132 -57.01 -49.53 -51.50
C ASN A 132 -56.30 -50.90 -51.62
N LEU A 133 -55.47 -51.30 -50.66
CA LEU A 133 -54.75 -52.58 -50.67
C LEU A 133 -55.56 -53.72 -50.01
N PHE A 134 -56.43 -53.38 -49.06
CA PHE A 134 -57.28 -54.33 -48.31
C PHE A 134 -58.76 -54.32 -48.74
N SER A 135 -59.13 -53.46 -49.70
CA SER A 135 -60.39 -53.48 -50.46
C SER A 135 -60.25 -54.33 -51.70
#